data_AF-A0A0K0D8P4-F1
#
_entry.id   AF-A0A0K0D8P4-F1
#
_cell.length_a   1.000
_cell.length_b   1.000
_cell.length_c   1.000
_cell.angle_alpha   90.00
_cell.angle_beta   90.00
_cell.angle_gamma   90.00
#
_symmetry.space_group_name_H-M   'P 1'
#
loop_
_entity.id
_entity.type
_entity.pdbx_description
1 polymer ?
#
loop_
_entity_poly.entity_id
_entity_poly.type
_entity_poly.pdbx_seq_one_letter_code
_entity_poly.pdbx_strand_id
1 'polypeptide(L)'
;MQRLVKYPLLLEAIAEYTDVESEEYDRLLRTIESTKRILRAVNTAKENAENVRRLEELQRRLDTTPFDKEYGSHDYAHLDLTRYRLVHHGPLTCRFSRKKTIKLHVVLLENMLVFLTNHGKDKLQLKVLL
;
A
#
# COMPACT_ATOMS: atom_id res chain seq x y z
N MET A 1 -13.95 13.63 1.00
CA MET A 1 -12.64 13.97 0.38
C MET A 1 -12.67 15.22 -0.51
N GLN A 2 -13.74 15.50 -1.25
CA GLN A 2 -13.78 16.60 -2.23
C GLN A 2 -13.44 18.00 -1.66
N ARG A 3 -13.76 18.29 -0.40
CA ARG A 3 -13.50 19.60 0.20
C ARG A 3 -12.00 19.89 0.42
N LEU A 4 -11.24 18.90 0.88
CA LEU A 4 -9.81 19.05 1.19
C LEU A 4 -8.96 19.30 -0.06
N VAL A 5 -9.33 18.70 -1.21
CA VAL A 5 -8.64 18.94 -2.49
C VAL A 5 -8.94 20.31 -3.09
N LYS A 6 -9.99 21.00 -2.63
CA LYS A 6 -10.39 22.31 -3.17
C LYS A 6 -9.66 23.48 -2.51
N TYR A 7 -9.24 23.35 -1.25
CA TYR A 7 -8.58 24.45 -0.54
C TYR A 7 -7.27 24.93 -1.21
N PRO A 8 -6.35 24.05 -1.68
CA PRO A 8 -5.17 24.51 -2.39
C PRO A 8 -5.53 25.31 -3.65
N LEU A 9 -6.50 24.82 -4.44
CA LEU A 9 -6.92 25.43 -5.70
C LEU A 9 -7.54 26.83 -5.50
N LEU A 10 -8.37 26.97 -4.46
CA LEU A 10 -9.00 28.25 -4.14
C LEU A 10 -7.97 29.26 -3.63
N LEU A 11 -7.02 28.83 -2.81
CA LEU A 11 -5.96 29.70 -2.29
C LEU A 11 -4.97 30.11 -3.39
N GLU A 12 -4.65 29.21 -4.31
CA GLU A 12 -3.87 29.52 -5.52
C GLU A 12 -4.58 30.55 -6.38
N ALA A 13 -5.88 30.40 -6.61
CA ALA A 13 -6.67 31.39 -7.34
C ALA A 13 -6.69 32.75 -6.64
N ILE A 14 -6.79 32.81 -5.31
CA ILE A 14 -6.71 34.09 -4.57
C ILE A 14 -5.31 34.72 -4.71
N ALA A 15 -4.26 33.89 -4.74
CA ALA A 15 -2.89 34.37 -4.87
C ALA A 15 -2.63 35.05 -6.23
N GLU A 16 -3.31 34.62 -7.29
CA GLU A 16 -3.23 35.26 -8.61
C GLU A 16 -3.74 36.72 -8.61
N TYR A 17 -4.63 37.08 -7.68
CA TYR A 17 -5.19 38.44 -7.55
C TYR A 17 -4.61 39.23 -6.37
N THR A 18 -3.58 38.71 -5.70
CA THR A 18 -2.94 39.37 -4.55
C THR A 18 -1.61 39.98 -4.98
N ASP A 19 -1.30 41.18 -4.50
CA ASP A 19 -0.05 41.88 -4.83
C ASP A 19 1.18 41.10 -4.30
N VAL A 20 2.12 40.83 -5.20
CA VAL A 20 3.30 39.98 -4.95
C VAL A 20 4.26 40.62 -3.94
N GLU A 21 4.28 41.96 -3.84
CA GLU A 21 5.14 42.68 -2.90
C GLU A 21 4.52 42.79 -1.49
N SER A 22 3.31 42.27 -1.28
CA SER A 22 2.60 42.35 0.00
C SER A 22 3.00 41.23 0.97
N GLU A 23 3.01 41.53 2.28
CA GLU A 23 3.20 40.51 3.33
C GLU A 23 2.08 39.45 3.32
N GLU A 24 0.91 39.81 2.79
CA GLU A 24 -0.25 38.92 2.65
C GLU A 24 0.01 37.82 1.63
N TYR A 25 0.67 38.14 0.51
CA TYR A 25 1.05 37.17 -0.51
C TYR A 25 1.98 36.08 0.05
N ASP A 26 2.98 36.50 0.83
CA ASP A 26 3.89 35.58 1.53
C ASP A 26 3.17 34.67 2.53
N ARG A 27 2.21 35.22 3.28
CA ARG A 27 1.36 34.42 4.19
C ARG A 27 0.53 33.43 3.40
N LEU A 28 -0.04 33.84 2.28
CA LEU A 28 -0.88 33.02 1.41
C LEU A 28 -0.11 31.85 0.80
N LEU A 29 1.11 32.07 0.29
CA LEU A 29 1.99 31.00 -0.20
C LEU A 29 2.28 29.95 0.88
N ARG A 30 2.58 30.38 2.11
CA ARG A 30 2.78 29.47 3.24
C ARG A 30 1.51 28.67 3.57
N THR A 31 0.34 29.30 3.48
CA THR A 31 -0.95 28.62 3.67
C THR A 31 -1.24 27.62 2.56
N ILE A 32 -0.95 27.93 1.30
CA ILE A 32 -1.08 27.01 0.16
C ILE A 32 -0.24 25.76 0.40
N GLU A 33 1.04 25.94 0.74
CA GLU A 33 1.94 24.81 0.99
C GLU A 33 1.48 23.98 2.20
N SER A 34 1.05 24.63 3.27
CA SER A 34 0.48 23.96 4.45
C SER A 34 -0.74 23.12 4.08
N THR A 35 -1.62 23.66 3.23
CA THR A 35 -2.81 22.96 2.75
C THR A 35 -2.45 21.74 1.88
N LYS A 36 -1.46 21.89 0.98
CA LYS A 36 -0.91 20.78 0.19
C LYS A 36 -0.29 19.69 1.07
N ARG A 37 0.41 20.08 2.14
CA ARG A 37 0.99 19.14 3.11
C ARG A 37 -0.09 18.36 3.86
N ILE A 38 -1.15 19.03 4.32
CA ILE A 38 -2.32 18.36 4.95
C ILE A 38 -2.94 17.37 3.98
N LEU A 39 -3.16 17.77 2.72
CA LEU A 39 -3.76 16.89 1.71
C LEU A 39 -2.91 15.63 1.47
N ARG A 40 -1.59 15.78 1.34
CA ARG A 40 -0.65 14.65 1.23
C ARG A 40 -0.75 13.73 2.44
N ALA A 41 -0.70 14.28 3.66
CA ALA A 41 -0.79 13.49 4.88
C ALA A 41 -2.11 12.70 4.99
N VAL A 42 -3.25 13.32 4.63
CA VAL A 42 -4.55 12.65 4.64
C VAL A 42 -4.61 11.53 3.59
N ASN A 43 -4.07 11.75 2.39
CA ASN A 43 -4.00 10.70 1.36
C ASN A 43 -3.16 9.52 1.83
N THR A 44 -1.98 9.76 2.39
CA THR A 44 -1.11 8.72 2.94
C THR A 44 -1.78 7.98 4.10
N ALA A 45 -2.46 8.68 5.01
CA ALA A 45 -3.18 8.04 6.11
C ALA A 45 -4.33 7.15 5.61
N LYS A 46 -5.06 7.61 4.58
CA LYS A 46 -6.11 6.82 3.93
C LYS A 46 -5.53 5.56 3.28
N GLU A 47 -4.47 5.71 2.49
CA GLU A 47 -3.79 4.59 1.84
C GLU A 47 -3.28 3.57 2.86
N ASN A 48 -2.65 4.03 3.94
CA ASN A 48 -2.22 3.16 5.03
C ASN A 48 -3.38 2.41 5.68
N ALA A 49 -4.52 3.07 5.94
CA ALA A 49 -5.69 2.41 6.51
C ALA A 49 -6.30 1.37 5.56
N GLU A 50 -6.31 1.63 4.25
CA GLU A 50 -6.73 0.67 3.24
C GLU A 50 -5.75 -0.52 3.14
N ASN A 51 -4.45 -0.24 3.23
CA ASN A 51 -3.40 -1.25 3.25
C ASN A 51 -3.49 -2.18 4.47
N VAL A 52 -3.74 -1.63 5.67
CA VAL A 52 -3.95 -2.42 6.89
C VAL A 52 -5.16 -3.35 6.74
N ARG A 53 -6.32 -2.81 6.32
CA ARG A 53 -7.52 -3.64 6.09
C ARG A 53 -7.28 -4.76 5.07
N ARG A 54 -6.50 -4.46 4.04
CA ARG A 54 -6.13 -5.45 3.03
C ARG A 54 -5.19 -6.52 3.57
N LEU A 55 -4.21 -6.16 4.39
CA LEU A 55 -3.34 -7.13 5.07
C LEU A 55 -4.15 -8.03 6.01
N GLU A 56 -5.14 -7.50 6.73
CA GLU A 56 -6.05 -8.30 7.56
C GLU A 56 -6.85 -9.31 6.72
N GLU A 57 -7.35 -8.91 5.54
CA GLU A 57 -8.05 -9.82 4.63
C GLU A 57 -7.11 -10.91 4.10
N LEU A 58 -5.89 -10.54 3.69
CA LEU A 58 -4.88 -11.49 3.22
C LEU A 58 -4.49 -12.47 4.32
N GLN A 59 -4.26 -11.99 5.55
CA GLN A 59 -3.94 -12.82 6.71
C GLN A 59 -5.03 -13.85 7.00
N ARG A 60 -6.31 -13.45 6.94
CA ARG A 60 -7.45 -14.37 7.15
C ARG A 60 -7.53 -15.48 6.10
N ARG A 61 -7.07 -15.20 4.88
CA ARG A 61 -7.10 -16.11 3.74
C ARG A 61 -5.82 -16.92 3.58
N LEU A 62 -4.75 -16.53 4.28
CA LEU A 62 -3.44 -17.15 4.20
C LEU A 62 -3.46 -18.53 4.86
N ASP A 63 -3.00 -19.53 4.12
CA ASP A 63 -2.76 -20.88 4.60
C ASP A 63 -1.26 -21.19 4.50
N THR A 64 -0.58 -21.17 5.65
CA THR A 64 0.85 -21.48 5.80
C THR A 64 1.11 -22.97 6.03
N THR A 65 0.08 -23.77 6.31
CA THR A 65 0.21 -25.21 6.59
C THR A 65 0.85 -26.03 5.47
N PRO A 66 0.63 -25.79 4.16
CA PRO A 66 1.33 -26.53 3.12
C PRO A 66 2.81 -26.14 3.01
N PHE A 67 3.17 -24.88 3.30
CA PHE A 67 4.55 -24.41 3.24
C PHE A 67 5.38 -24.97 4.40
N ASP A 68 4.82 -24.98 5.61
CA ASP A 68 5.46 -25.55 6.81
C ASP A 68 5.77 -27.06 6.63
N LYS A 69 4.83 -27.81 6.02
CA LYS A 69 5.02 -29.23 5.69
C LYS A 69 6.10 -29.50 4.63
N GLU A 70 6.27 -28.58 3.67
CA GLU A 70 7.19 -28.75 2.54
C GLU A 70 8.63 -28.36 2.91
N TYR A 71 8.80 -27.34 3.76
CA TYR A 71 10.11 -26.81 4.13
C TYR A 71 10.56 -27.14 5.57
N GLY A 72 9.70 -27.74 6.40
CA GLY A 72 10.05 -28.25 7.74
C GLY A 72 10.51 -27.20 8.74
N SER A 73 10.32 -25.90 8.43
CA SER A 73 10.69 -24.77 9.27
C SER A 73 9.41 -24.14 9.83
N HIS A 74 9.16 -24.45 11.10
CA HIS A 74 8.04 -23.89 11.89
C HIS A 74 8.13 -22.37 12.08
N ASP A 75 9.22 -21.74 11.65
CA ASP A 75 9.46 -20.30 11.78
C ASP A 75 8.39 -19.47 11.07
N TYR A 76 7.75 -20.03 10.04
CA TYR A 76 6.73 -19.35 9.23
C TYR A 76 5.29 -19.84 9.47
N ALA A 77 5.10 -20.82 10.35
CA ALA A 77 3.77 -21.28 10.74
C ALA A 77 2.92 -20.14 11.37
N HIS A 78 3.60 -19.12 11.92
CA HIS A 78 3.01 -17.96 12.61
C HIS A 78 3.23 -16.63 11.87
N LEU A 79 3.47 -16.66 10.55
CA LEU A 79 3.66 -15.43 9.78
C LEU A 79 2.43 -14.52 9.89
N ASP A 80 2.63 -13.33 10.45
CA ASP A 80 1.60 -12.32 10.66
C ASP A 80 1.87 -11.10 9.76
N LEU A 81 1.18 -11.04 8.63
CA LEU A 81 1.29 -9.96 7.64
C LEU A 81 0.85 -8.60 8.22
N THR A 82 -0.01 -8.59 9.25
CA THR A 82 -0.57 -7.34 9.81
C THR A 82 0.46 -6.51 10.57
N ARG A 83 1.59 -7.12 10.96
CA ARG A 83 2.71 -6.46 11.64
C ARG A 83 3.63 -5.68 10.70
N TYR A 84 3.48 -5.89 9.39
CA TYR A 84 4.34 -5.29 8.38
C TYR A 84 3.59 -4.22 7.59
N ARG A 85 4.32 -3.22 7.08
CA ARG A 85 3.75 -2.23 6.18
C ARG A 85 3.74 -2.77 4.75
N LEU A 86 2.57 -2.75 4.13
CA LEU A 86 2.38 -3.07 2.72
C LEU A 86 2.94 -1.94 1.85
N VAL A 87 3.86 -2.27 0.95
CA VAL A 87 4.42 -1.35 -0.05
C VAL A 87 3.69 -1.51 -1.38
N HIS A 88 3.47 -2.75 -1.81
CA HIS A 88 2.78 -3.03 -3.07
C HIS A 88 2.16 -4.43 -3.07
N HIS A 89 1.11 -4.64 -3.84
CA HIS A 89 0.57 -5.97 -4.10
C HIS A 89 0.00 -6.08 -5.50
N GLY A 90 -0.05 -7.29 -6.06
CA GLY A 90 -0.63 -7.48 -7.39
C GLY A 90 -0.46 -8.88 -7.98
N PRO A 91 -1.17 -9.19 -9.07
CA PRO A 91 -0.97 -10.43 -9.80
C PRO A 91 0.38 -10.41 -10.52
N LEU A 92 1.12 -11.51 -10.44
CA LEU A 92 2.36 -11.75 -11.17
C LEU A 92 2.30 -13.11 -11.85
N THR A 93 2.82 -13.22 -13.07
CA THR A 93 3.02 -14.53 -13.69
C THR A 93 4.49 -14.90 -13.60
N CYS A 94 4.83 -15.86 -12.75
CA CYS A 94 6.20 -16.34 -12.62
C CYS A 94 6.45 -17.51 -13.59
N ARG A 95 7.51 -17.41 -14.37
CA ARG A 95 7.92 -18.44 -15.33
C ARG A 95 9.10 -19.23 -14.75
N PHE A 96 8.82 -20.43 -14.26
CA PHE A 96 9.84 -21.33 -13.71
C PHE A 96 10.59 -22.13 -14.80
N SER A 97 9.97 -22.35 -15.96
CA SER A 97 10.60 -23.03 -17.11
C SER A 97 9.96 -22.61 -18.43
N ARG A 98 10.56 -22.97 -19.59
CA ARG A 98 10.04 -22.64 -20.93
C ARG A 98 8.58 -23.09 -21.15
N LYS A 99 8.10 -24.10 -20.41
CA LYS A 99 6.74 -24.65 -20.52
C LYS A 99 5.85 -24.46 -19.28
N LYS A 100 6.36 -23.89 -18.17
CA LYS A 100 5.62 -23.80 -16.90
C LYS A 100 5.58 -22.36 -16.39
N THR A 101 4.40 -21.76 -16.48
CA THR A 101 4.06 -20.43 -15.94
C THR A 101 3.02 -20.59 -14.84
N ILE A 102 3.24 -19.94 -13.70
CA ILE A 102 2.34 -19.99 -12.54
C ILE A 102 1.83 -18.58 -12.29
N LYS A 103 0.51 -18.44 -12.11
CA LYS A 103 -0.11 -17.19 -11.67
C LYS A 103 0.03 -17.08 -10.15
N LEU A 104 0.67 -16.02 -9.71
CA LEU A 104 0.93 -15.68 -8.32
C LEU A 104 0.24 -14.35 -7.98
N HIS A 105 -0.03 -14.15 -6.70
CA HIS A 105 -0.30 -12.87 -6.11
C HIS A 105 0.91 -12.50 -5.25
N VAL A 106 1.55 -11.38 -5.57
CA VAL A 106 2.74 -10.91 -4.88
C VAL A 106 2.34 -9.85 -3.87
N VAL A 107 2.89 -9.96 -2.67
CA VAL A 107 2.72 -8.97 -1.59
C VAL A 107 4.12 -8.53 -1.20
N LEU A 108 4.45 -7.28 -1.53
CA LEU A 108 5.70 -6.63 -1.15
C LEU A 108 5.48 -5.86 0.14
N LEU A 109 6.15 -6.32 1.19
CA LEU A 109 6.21 -5.68 2.50
C LEU A 109 7.55 -4.92 2.62
N GLU A 110 7.71 -4.10 3.65
CA GLU A 110 8.95 -3.34 3.86
C GLU A 110 10.22 -4.21 3.94
N ASN A 111 10.13 -5.35 4.63
CA ASN A 111 11.29 -6.19 4.95
C ASN A 111 11.17 -7.61 4.37
N MET A 112 10.18 -7.85 3.51
CA MET A 112 9.85 -9.19 3.03
C MET A 112 9.06 -9.16 1.73
N LEU A 113 9.27 -10.15 0.88
CA LEU A 113 8.46 -10.41 -0.31
C LEU A 113 7.75 -11.76 -0.20
N VAL A 114 6.42 -11.72 -0.30
CA VAL A 114 5.56 -12.90 -0.16
C VAL A 114 4.93 -13.27 -1.50
N PHE A 115 5.09 -14.53 -1.91
CA PHE A 115 4.44 -15.07 -3.10
C PHE A 115 3.30 -16.01 -2.71
N LEU A 116 2.09 -15.63 -3.10
CA LEU A 116 0.86 -16.38 -2.82
C LEU A 116 0.31 -17.01 -4.09
N THR A 117 -0.18 -18.24 -4.01
CA THR A 117 -0.99 -18.88 -5.05
C THR A 117 -2.43 -19.00 -4.61
N ASN A 118 -3.37 -18.65 -5.49
CA ASN A 118 -4.77 -18.90 -5.22
C ASN A 118 -5.08 -20.39 -5.36
N HIS A 119 -5.46 -21.05 -4.28
CA HIS A 119 -5.77 -22.48 -4.24
C HIS A 119 -7.25 -22.65 -3.83
N GLY A 120 -8.16 -22.38 -4.77
CA GLY A 120 -9.62 -22.39 -4.55
C GLY A 120 -10.25 -21.00 -4.69
N LYS A 121 -11.47 -20.84 -4.17
CA LYS A 121 -12.16 -19.52 -4.20
C LYS A 121 -11.66 -18.56 -3.11
N ASP A 122 -11.29 -19.09 -1.94
CA ASP A 122 -11.05 -18.25 -0.75
C ASP A 122 -9.68 -18.40 -0.08
N LYS A 123 -8.88 -19.42 -0.41
CA LYS A 123 -7.60 -19.69 0.26
C LYS A 123 -6.37 -19.32 -0.57
N LEU A 124 -5.43 -18.61 0.06
CA LEU A 124 -4.14 -18.24 -0.50
C LEU A 124 -3.06 -19.11 0.14
N GLN A 125 -2.33 -19.86 -0.68
CA GLN A 125 -1.21 -20.69 -0.19
C GLN A 125 0.10 -19.95 -0.38
N LEU A 126 0.94 -19.98 0.65
CA LEU A 126 2.31 -19.46 0.58
C LEU A 126 3.18 -20.38 -0.30
N LYS A 127 3.87 -19.80 -1.29
CA LYS A 127 4.81 -20.54 -2.16
C LYS A 127 6.27 -20.23 -1.87
N VAL A 128 6.59 -18.95 -1.73
CA VAL A 128 7.95 -18.48 -1.54
C VAL A 128 7.91 -17.25 -0.65
N LEU A 129 8.94 -17.13 0.18
CA LEU A 129 9.18 -16.05 1.10
C LEU A 129 10.63 -15.62 0.93
N LEU A 130 10.86 -14.34 0.62
CA LEU A 130 12.20 -13.75 0.47
C LEU A 130 12.37 -12.56 1.42
#